data_AF-A0A3L7NL79-F1
#
_entry.id   AF-A0A3L7NL79-F1
#
_cell.length_a   1.000
_cell.length_b   1.000
_cell.length_c   1.000
_cell.angle_alpha   90.00
_cell.angle_beta   90.00
_cell.angle_gamma   90.00
#
_symmetry.space_group_name_H-M   'P 1'
#
loop_
_entity.id
_entity.type
_entity.pdbx_description
1 polymer ?
#
loop_
_entity_poly.entity_id
_entity_poly.type
_entity_poly.pdbx_seq_one_letter_code
_entity_poly.pdbx_strand_id
1 'polypeptide(L)'
;MTAGRFLCVRGILVVGMCAIVFQLVSAMPARSDEEDTPARSSLAFKGANLCVRCHRSEQSDWVDLSTTATWRHDAHSRSHLALLSDNPRTQAMEKSLGFKAEKNKNCVACHTHSALEPLIEEETSVLHAGISCESCHGPSEAYFEKHMEKSWRFLASSEKEAFGMHDLRDPVSKARNCLSCHLGDIGSDRIITHQMYAAGHPPLTSFEIESFSNAMGSHWKRVWDKSEKIQRQAEAADYRTEGACQSQRALIGSLVALQQSALFVGDYATAAKINPKENVWPELALYDCQACHHELQIPSWRQKIGSGDLRPGRPSMVHWPRMLSGVALRQSGATTDVDSLLSPFATGLNLRPFGSPDSVAPTLEELILSIATATDALKKWNRDETLSVRESALIALLCEAGMRTGDFESARQIGWVMVLALKSTREWPENVRKAKILELTKLLSLEFPHPAYPTLSDSSLNGSSRDDPFWKTTLAVTPRVNMARVHAAFQMPPLDDTLLNSLEFLPESNDTQKEAIAPPLPVP
;
A
#
# COMPACT_ATOMS: atom_id res chain seq x y z
N MET A 1 -37.18 55.85 -64.77
CA MET A 1 -38.48 55.52 -65.39
C MET A 1 -39.03 54.32 -64.63
N THR A 2 -39.76 54.57 -63.54
CA THR A 2 -41.24 54.44 -63.44
C THR A 2 -41.69 52.98 -63.49
N ALA A 3 -42.06 52.42 -62.33
CA ALA A 3 -43.45 52.16 -61.92
C ALA A 3 -43.87 50.73 -62.33
N GLY A 4 -44.75 50.00 -61.64
CA GLY A 4 -45.62 50.25 -60.50
C GLY A 4 -46.35 48.94 -60.17
N ARG A 5 -47.02 48.94 -59.01
CA ARG A 5 -47.84 47.85 -58.45
C ARG A 5 -48.98 47.41 -59.36
N PHE A 6 -49.39 46.13 -59.30
CA PHE A 6 -50.79 45.71 -59.38
C PHE A 6 -51.08 44.43 -58.57
N LEU A 7 -52.35 44.33 -58.17
CA LEU A 7 -52.97 43.49 -57.15
C LEU A 7 -53.42 42.09 -57.64
N CYS A 8 -53.35 41.12 -56.73
CA CYS A 8 -54.38 40.14 -56.31
C CYS A 8 -54.99 39.12 -57.30
N VAL A 9 -54.82 37.81 -57.03
CA VAL A 9 -55.91 36.79 -57.01
C VAL A 9 -55.58 35.66 -56.02
N ARG A 10 -56.62 35.21 -55.32
CA ARG A 10 -56.77 34.15 -54.31
C ARG A 10 -56.19 32.77 -54.68
N GLY A 11 -55.64 32.08 -53.67
CA GLY A 11 -55.48 30.62 -53.62
C GLY A 11 -55.47 30.15 -52.16
N ILE A 12 -56.51 29.40 -51.79
CA ILE A 12 -56.77 28.87 -50.44
C ILE A 12 -55.80 27.71 -50.15
N LEU A 13 -55.10 27.74 -49.01
CA LEU A 13 -54.67 26.52 -48.34
C LEU A 13 -54.67 26.70 -46.81
N VAL A 14 -55.25 25.69 -46.17
CA VAL A 14 -55.67 25.62 -44.77
C VAL A 14 -54.46 25.62 -43.83
N VAL A 15 -54.41 26.58 -42.90
CA VAL A 15 -53.50 26.57 -41.74
C VAL A 15 -54.32 26.23 -40.50
N GLY A 16 -53.96 25.14 -39.83
CA GLY A 16 -54.55 24.72 -38.56
C GLY A 16 -54.28 25.76 -37.47
N MET A 17 -55.36 26.18 -36.80
CA MET A 17 -55.34 26.94 -35.55
C MET A 17 -54.78 26.06 -34.42
N CYS A 18 -53.58 26.37 -33.94
CA CYS A 18 -53.22 26.09 -32.54
C CYS A 18 -53.07 27.43 -31.83
N ALA A 19 -53.96 27.65 -30.85
CA ALA A 19 -54.04 28.84 -30.04
C ALA A 19 -52.75 29.05 -29.24
N ILE A 20 -52.24 30.28 -29.32
CA ILE A 20 -51.18 30.79 -28.44
C ILE A 20 -51.82 31.10 -27.08
N VAL A 21 -51.44 30.34 -26.05
CA VAL A 21 -51.61 30.74 -24.65
C VAL A 21 -50.22 31.10 -24.13
N PHE A 22 -49.96 32.40 -24.02
CA PHE A 22 -48.80 32.94 -23.34
C PHE A 22 -48.99 32.75 -21.83
N GLN A 23 -48.33 31.75 -21.23
CA GLN A 23 -48.10 31.73 -19.78
C GLN A 23 -46.70 32.29 -19.50
N LEU A 24 -46.69 33.47 -18.88
CA LEU A 24 -45.55 34.01 -18.15
C LEU A 24 -45.24 33.10 -16.97
N VAL A 25 -44.29 32.18 -17.13
CA VAL A 25 -43.65 31.50 -16.01
C VAL A 25 -42.47 32.37 -15.59
N SER A 26 -42.66 33.14 -14.53
CA SER A 26 -41.56 33.74 -13.79
C SER A 26 -40.64 32.61 -13.33
N ALA A 27 -39.41 32.58 -13.83
CA ALA A 27 -38.37 31.71 -13.32
C ALA A 27 -38.03 32.14 -11.88
N MET A 28 -38.68 31.48 -10.92
CA MET A 28 -38.24 31.49 -9.54
C MET A 28 -36.87 30.80 -9.49
N PRO A 29 -35.86 31.36 -8.81
CA PRO A 29 -34.64 30.63 -8.56
C PRO A 29 -35.02 29.42 -7.71
N ALA A 30 -34.75 28.22 -8.21
CA ALA A 30 -34.78 27.02 -7.41
C ALA A 30 -33.70 27.16 -6.34
N ARG A 31 -34.10 27.65 -5.18
CA ARG A 31 -33.36 27.46 -3.93
C ARG A 31 -33.47 25.96 -3.66
N SER A 32 -32.46 25.21 -4.09
CA SER A 32 -32.18 23.91 -3.51
C SER A 32 -31.85 24.20 -2.06
N ASP A 33 -32.81 23.97 -1.18
CA ASP A 33 -32.49 23.71 0.21
C ASP A 33 -31.67 22.42 0.20
N GLU A 34 -30.34 22.58 0.11
CA GLU A 34 -29.40 21.59 0.60
C GLU A 34 -29.79 21.40 2.06
N GLU A 35 -30.57 20.34 2.32
CA GLU A 35 -30.53 19.67 3.60
C GLU A 35 -29.05 19.37 3.86
N ASP A 36 -28.45 20.19 4.73
CA ASP A 36 -27.21 19.92 5.43
C ASP A 36 -27.26 18.45 5.83
N THR A 37 -26.60 17.60 5.04
CA THR A 37 -26.32 16.23 5.48
C THR A 37 -25.51 16.47 6.74
N PRO A 38 -25.98 16.06 7.94
CA PRO A 38 -25.29 16.43 9.17
C PRO A 38 -23.87 15.96 9.00
N ALA A 39 -22.93 16.90 9.02
CA ALA A 39 -21.51 16.62 9.05
C ALA A 39 -21.36 15.49 10.07
N ARG A 40 -20.95 14.30 9.62
CA ARG A 40 -20.71 13.14 10.48
C ARG A 40 -20.01 13.71 11.69
N SER A 41 -20.65 13.73 12.87
CA SER A 41 -20.07 14.39 14.03
C SER A 41 -18.68 13.80 14.19
N SER A 42 -17.63 14.60 13.99
CA SER A 42 -16.28 14.08 13.96
C SER A 42 -16.03 13.49 15.35
N LEU A 43 -15.99 12.16 15.43
CA LEU A 43 -15.78 11.45 16.69
C LEU A 43 -14.48 11.96 17.31
N ALA A 44 -14.50 12.24 18.61
CA ALA A 44 -13.34 12.79 19.27
C ALA A 44 -12.26 11.72 19.47
N PHE A 45 -11.02 12.18 19.42
CA PHE A 45 -9.88 11.40 19.86
C PHE A 45 -9.74 11.50 21.39
N LYS A 46 -9.32 10.42 22.05
CA LYS A 46 -9.15 10.39 23.50
C LYS A 46 -7.69 10.33 23.96
N GLY A 47 -6.76 10.12 23.03
CA GLY A 47 -5.32 10.02 23.24
C GLY A 47 -4.84 8.60 23.57
N ALA A 48 -3.60 8.31 23.15
CA ALA A 48 -2.96 7.02 23.37
C ALA A 48 -2.80 6.63 24.85
N ASN A 49 -2.80 7.61 25.78
CA ASN A 49 -2.66 7.36 27.21
C ASN A 49 -3.77 6.43 27.75
N LEU A 50 -4.99 6.52 27.23
CA LEU A 50 -6.09 5.63 27.64
C LEU A 50 -5.91 4.21 27.11
N CYS A 51 -5.52 4.05 25.84
CA CYS A 51 -5.21 2.75 25.25
C CYS A 51 -4.10 2.06 26.03
N VAL A 52 -3.04 2.82 26.31
CA VAL A 52 -1.87 2.37 27.04
C VAL A 52 -2.27 1.82 28.41
N ARG A 53 -3.21 2.41 29.17
CA ARG A 53 -3.60 1.92 30.52
C ARG A 53 -4.01 0.45 30.53
N CYS A 54 -4.74 0.00 29.51
CA CYS A 54 -5.14 -1.40 29.39
C CYS A 54 -4.08 -2.23 28.67
N HIS A 55 -3.50 -1.72 27.58
CA HIS A 55 -2.58 -2.47 26.70
C HIS A 55 -1.09 -2.49 27.15
N ARG A 56 -0.78 -2.26 28.44
CA ARG A 56 0.61 -2.35 28.97
C ARG A 56 1.10 -3.77 29.17
N SER A 57 0.21 -4.72 29.45
CA SER A 57 0.52 -6.11 29.77
C SER A 57 -0.51 -7.04 29.12
N GLU A 58 -0.32 -8.35 29.24
CA GLU A 58 -1.33 -9.33 28.81
C GLU A 58 -2.66 -9.04 29.49
N GLN A 59 -3.71 -9.08 28.67
CA GLN A 59 -5.07 -8.92 29.17
C GLN A 59 -5.90 -10.20 28.98
N SER A 60 -5.54 -11.08 28.02
CA SER A 60 -6.25 -12.35 27.74
C SER A 60 -5.53 -13.17 26.65
N ASP A 61 -5.95 -14.43 26.45
CA ASP A 61 -5.58 -15.28 25.29
C ASP A 61 -5.79 -14.60 23.91
N TRP A 62 -6.62 -13.54 23.86
CA TRP A 62 -6.90 -12.79 22.64
C TRP A 62 -5.93 -11.65 22.35
N VAL A 63 -5.21 -11.15 23.36
CA VAL A 63 -4.37 -9.95 23.29
C VAL A 63 -2.96 -10.32 23.69
N ASP A 64 -1.95 -9.85 22.94
CA ASP A 64 -0.57 -10.18 23.26
C ASP A 64 -0.06 -9.44 24.51
N LEU A 65 0.95 -10.03 25.16
CA LEU A 65 1.55 -9.62 26.43
C LEU A 65 2.12 -8.18 26.43
N SER A 66 2.31 -7.56 25.27
CA SER A 66 3.21 -6.41 25.18
C SER A 66 2.90 -5.42 24.05
N THR A 67 1.62 -5.21 23.71
CA THR A 67 1.22 -4.29 22.63
C THR A 67 1.88 -2.92 22.76
N THR A 68 1.81 -2.30 23.95
CA THR A 68 2.50 -1.02 24.23
C THR A 68 4.02 -1.15 24.25
N ALA A 69 4.56 -2.29 24.71
CA ALA A 69 6.00 -2.47 24.81
C ALA A 69 6.66 -2.60 23.43
N THR A 70 5.95 -3.17 22.45
CA THR A 70 6.39 -3.21 21.05
C THR A 70 6.23 -1.82 20.42
N TRP A 71 5.06 -1.18 20.55
CA TRP A 71 4.76 0.11 19.93
C TRP A 71 5.72 1.23 20.37
N ARG A 72 6.04 1.35 21.66
CA ARG A 72 6.93 2.41 22.17
C ARG A 72 8.35 2.38 21.59
N HIS A 73 8.76 1.25 21.01
CA HIS A 73 10.06 1.08 20.37
C HIS A 73 9.98 1.09 18.84
N ASP A 74 8.78 1.11 18.28
CA ASP A 74 8.61 1.22 16.84
C ASP A 74 9.02 2.62 16.33
N ALA A 75 9.11 2.76 15.00
CA ALA A 75 9.48 4.02 14.36
C ALA A 75 8.33 5.04 14.33
N HIS A 76 7.08 4.59 14.46
CA HIS A 76 5.88 5.41 14.44
C HIS A 76 5.77 6.23 15.73
N SER A 77 5.86 5.59 16.90
CA SER A 77 5.79 6.28 18.20
C SER A 77 6.86 7.36 18.35
N ARG A 78 8.03 7.18 17.71
CA ARG A 78 9.18 8.08 17.78
C ARG A 78 9.34 8.97 16.54
N SER A 79 8.38 8.99 15.62
CA SER A 79 8.53 9.68 14.34
C SER A 79 8.68 11.19 14.50
N HIS A 80 8.19 11.78 15.59
CA HIS A 80 8.31 13.21 15.91
C HIS A 80 9.75 13.64 16.14
N LEU A 81 10.64 12.71 16.53
CA LEU A 81 12.07 12.99 16.72
C LEU A 81 12.74 13.46 15.42
N ALA A 82 12.17 13.10 14.26
CA ALA A 82 12.64 13.61 12.98
C ALA A 82 12.32 15.10 12.78
N LEU A 83 11.36 15.68 13.50
CA LEU A 83 10.98 17.09 13.40
C LEU A 83 11.73 18.00 14.38
N LEU A 84 12.52 17.43 15.29
CA LEU A 84 13.24 18.23 16.28
C LEU A 84 14.23 19.20 15.62
N SER A 85 14.27 20.41 16.15
CA SER A 85 15.10 21.49 15.61
C SER A 85 16.60 21.28 15.80
N ASP A 86 17.04 20.28 16.59
CA ASP A 86 18.43 19.87 16.76
C ASP A 86 18.86 18.77 15.75
N ASN A 87 17.92 18.19 15.00
CA ASN A 87 18.22 17.25 13.93
C ASN A 87 18.89 17.96 12.74
N PRO A 88 20.13 17.61 12.35
CA PRO A 88 20.87 18.33 11.30
C PRO A 88 20.17 18.34 9.94
N ARG A 89 19.45 17.26 9.58
CA ARG A 89 18.68 17.21 8.33
C ARG A 89 17.52 18.21 8.38
N THR A 90 16.79 18.22 9.49
CA THR A 90 15.66 19.13 9.70
C THR A 90 16.11 20.58 9.69
N GLN A 91 17.21 20.91 10.35
CA GLN A 91 17.81 22.24 10.27
C GLN A 91 18.13 22.67 8.83
N ALA A 92 18.72 21.78 8.03
CA ALA A 92 19.02 22.04 6.63
C ALA A 92 17.75 22.24 5.79
N MET A 93 16.72 21.42 6.03
CA MET A 93 15.41 21.56 5.39
C MET A 93 14.73 22.87 5.76
N GLU A 94 14.62 23.20 7.05
CA GLU A 94 14.01 24.44 7.55
C GLU A 94 14.69 25.68 6.98
N LYS A 95 16.03 25.68 6.90
CA LYS A 95 16.81 26.76 6.29
C LYS A 95 16.48 26.93 4.80
N SER A 96 16.30 25.81 4.08
CA SER A 96 16.06 25.82 2.63
C SER A 96 14.60 26.14 2.28
N LEU A 97 13.67 25.71 3.12
CA LEU A 97 12.22 25.84 2.90
C LEU A 97 11.62 27.10 3.53
N GLY A 98 12.29 27.71 4.52
CA GLY A 98 11.85 28.95 5.15
C GLY A 98 10.72 28.81 6.16
N PHE A 99 10.48 27.60 6.68
CA PHE A 99 9.49 27.34 7.74
C PHE A 99 10.03 26.38 8.80
N LYS A 100 9.36 26.32 9.95
CA LYS A 100 9.65 25.35 11.03
C LYS A 100 8.89 24.05 10.80
N ALA A 101 9.60 22.92 10.81
CA ALA A 101 9.04 21.61 10.49
C ALA A 101 7.98 21.20 11.52
N GLU A 102 8.25 21.39 12.81
CA GLU A 102 7.30 21.13 13.91
C GLU A 102 6.01 21.96 13.85
N LYS A 103 5.97 23.04 13.04
CA LYS A 103 4.81 23.92 12.88
C LYS A 103 4.15 23.79 11.50
N ASN A 104 4.76 23.03 10.59
CA ASN A 104 4.24 22.85 9.26
C ASN A 104 3.26 21.67 9.24
N LYS A 105 2.02 21.92 8.83
CA LYS A 105 0.95 20.92 8.80
C LYS A 105 1.33 19.65 8.02
N ASN A 106 2.08 19.77 6.92
CA ASN A 106 2.49 18.62 6.11
C ASN A 106 3.55 17.75 6.79
N CYS A 107 4.38 18.35 7.65
CA CYS A 107 5.39 17.61 8.41
C CYS A 107 4.72 16.85 9.55
N VAL A 108 3.89 17.54 10.35
CA VAL A 108 3.24 16.94 11.52
C VAL A 108 2.19 15.90 11.15
N ALA A 109 1.51 16.03 9.99
CA ALA A 109 0.51 15.06 9.52
C ALA A 109 1.03 13.63 9.34
N CYS A 110 2.35 13.45 9.14
CA CYS A 110 3.02 12.15 9.02
C CYS A 110 3.88 11.77 10.23
N HIS A 111 4.35 12.75 11.01
CA HIS A 111 5.36 12.56 12.06
C HIS A 111 4.84 12.73 13.49
N THR A 112 3.59 13.12 13.69
CA THR A 112 3.01 13.25 15.02
C THR A 112 1.65 12.59 15.09
N HIS A 113 1.13 12.42 16.30
CA HIS A 113 -0.27 12.10 16.50
C HIS A 113 -1.18 13.18 15.91
N SER A 114 -2.47 12.86 15.77
CA SER A 114 -3.45 13.81 15.24
C SER A 114 -3.48 15.09 16.09
N ALA A 115 -3.58 16.26 15.45
CA ALA A 115 -3.78 17.52 16.18
C ALA A 115 -5.14 17.57 16.93
N LEU A 116 -6.05 16.63 16.62
CA LEU A 116 -7.32 16.44 17.32
C LEU A 116 -7.18 15.57 18.59
N GLU A 117 -6.05 14.88 18.77
CA GLU A 117 -5.76 14.17 20.02
C GLU A 117 -5.36 15.15 21.13
N PRO A 118 -5.66 14.82 22.41
CA PRO A 118 -5.14 15.56 23.53
C PRO A 118 -3.61 15.67 23.48
N LEU A 119 -3.08 16.86 23.78
CA LEU A 119 -1.64 17.10 23.80
C LEU A 119 -0.94 16.19 24.81
N ILE A 120 0.21 15.66 24.39
CA ILE A 120 1.12 14.96 25.29
C ILE A 120 1.99 16.04 25.96
N GLU A 121 1.59 16.48 27.15
CA GLU A 121 2.29 17.53 27.92
C GLU A 121 3.68 17.09 28.39
N GLU A 122 3.88 15.79 28.65
CA GLU A 122 5.15 15.22 29.08
C GLU A 122 5.37 13.86 28.40
N GLU A 123 6.48 13.73 27.66
CA GLU A 123 6.91 12.44 27.11
C GLU A 123 7.43 11.53 28.22
N THR A 124 7.13 10.24 28.12
CA THR A 124 7.61 9.23 29.07
C THR A 124 8.28 8.08 28.33
N SER A 125 8.84 7.12 29.06
CA SER A 125 9.41 5.90 28.46
C SER A 125 8.39 4.98 27.77
N VAL A 126 7.09 5.29 27.85
CA VAL A 126 5.98 4.51 27.30
C VAL A 126 5.00 5.32 26.44
N LEU A 127 5.10 6.65 26.44
CA LEU A 127 4.21 7.55 25.71
C LEU A 127 5.05 8.62 25.02
N HIS A 128 4.99 8.63 23.69
CA HIS A 128 5.76 9.51 22.82
C HIS A 128 4.82 10.35 21.94
N ALA A 129 5.31 11.50 21.46
CA ALA A 129 4.55 12.45 20.66
C ALA A 129 4.45 12.12 19.14
N GLY A 130 5.02 10.99 18.71
CA GLY A 130 4.88 10.49 17.35
C GLY A 130 3.49 9.92 17.05
N ILE A 131 3.42 9.08 16.03
CA ILE A 131 2.18 8.43 15.57
C ILE A 131 1.61 7.52 16.68
N SER A 132 0.37 7.81 17.06
CA SER A 132 -0.32 7.23 18.22
C SER A 132 -1.10 5.95 17.88
N CYS A 133 -1.71 5.34 18.91
CA CYS A 133 -2.65 4.24 18.71
C CYS A 133 -3.85 4.66 17.83
N GLU A 134 -4.43 5.83 18.10
CA GLU A 134 -5.62 6.34 17.40
C GLU A 134 -5.29 6.83 15.97
N SER A 135 -4.02 7.13 15.69
CA SER A 135 -3.56 7.45 14.33
C SER A 135 -3.76 6.26 13.37
N CYS A 136 -3.70 5.02 13.86
CA CYS A 136 -3.98 3.83 13.06
C CYS A 136 -5.35 3.21 13.35
N HIS A 137 -5.80 3.22 14.61
CA HIS A 137 -7.06 2.59 15.01
C HIS A 137 -8.29 3.52 14.94
N GLY A 138 -8.10 4.80 14.62
CA GLY A 138 -9.17 5.79 14.55
C GLY A 138 -9.50 6.44 15.90
N PRO A 139 -10.38 7.46 15.90
CA PRO A 139 -10.82 8.15 17.11
C PRO A 139 -11.61 7.22 18.04
N SER A 140 -11.16 7.06 19.27
CA SER A 140 -11.71 6.05 20.19
C SER A 140 -12.98 6.44 20.94
N GLU A 141 -13.46 7.69 20.83
CA GLU A 141 -14.59 8.16 21.63
C GLU A 141 -15.79 7.20 21.66
N ALA A 142 -16.26 6.76 20.49
CA ALA A 142 -17.46 5.94 20.40
C ALA A 142 -17.21 4.44 20.58
N TYR A 143 -15.96 3.97 20.54
CA TYR A 143 -15.64 2.55 20.78
C TYR A 143 -14.85 2.28 22.07
N PHE A 144 -14.42 3.30 22.82
CA PHE A 144 -13.59 3.10 24.00
C PHE A 144 -14.27 2.22 25.06
N GLU A 145 -15.55 2.39 25.33
CA GLU A 145 -16.25 1.51 26.27
C GLU A 145 -16.66 0.19 25.60
N LYS A 146 -17.25 0.30 24.40
CA LYS A 146 -17.80 -0.84 23.67
C LYS A 146 -16.74 -1.89 23.30
N HIS A 147 -15.48 -1.49 23.08
CA HIS A 147 -14.42 -2.44 22.73
C HIS A 147 -14.05 -3.41 23.84
N MET A 148 -14.40 -3.10 25.09
CA MET A 148 -14.17 -3.98 26.23
C MET A 148 -15.17 -5.15 26.29
N GLU A 149 -16.29 -5.06 25.57
CA GLU A 149 -17.26 -6.14 25.50
C GLU A 149 -16.72 -7.33 24.68
N LYS A 150 -16.99 -8.55 25.15
CA LYS A 150 -16.57 -9.78 24.43
C LYS A 150 -17.14 -9.86 23.00
N SER A 151 -18.35 -9.34 22.81
CA SER A 151 -19.06 -9.26 21.53
C SER A 151 -18.30 -8.40 20.50
N TRP A 152 -17.57 -7.36 20.94
CA TRP A 152 -16.83 -6.45 20.06
C TRP A 152 -15.93 -7.18 19.09
N ARG A 153 -15.30 -8.28 19.53
CA ARG A 153 -14.33 -9.03 18.73
C ARG A 153 -14.92 -9.50 17.41
N PHE A 154 -16.19 -9.89 17.42
CA PHE A 154 -16.90 -10.56 16.32
C PHE A 154 -17.80 -9.63 15.51
N LEU A 155 -17.91 -8.35 15.87
CA LEU A 155 -18.61 -7.37 15.03
C LEU A 155 -17.97 -7.27 13.65
N ALA A 156 -18.81 -7.05 12.64
CA ALA A 156 -18.36 -6.81 11.28
C ALA A 156 -17.51 -5.52 11.21
N SER A 157 -16.60 -5.45 10.24
CA SER A 157 -15.71 -4.28 10.08
C SER A 157 -16.51 -2.99 9.89
N SER A 158 -17.59 -3.02 9.11
CA SER A 158 -18.48 -1.87 8.89
C SER A 158 -19.17 -1.39 10.17
N GLU A 159 -19.52 -2.30 11.08
CA GLU A 159 -20.09 -1.94 12.38
C GLU A 159 -19.06 -1.26 13.28
N LYS A 160 -17.81 -1.74 13.28
CA LYS A 160 -16.71 -1.10 14.03
C LYS A 160 -16.36 0.27 13.50
N GLU A 161 -16.33 0.41 12.17
CA GLU A 161 -16.11 1.67 11.47
C GLU A 161 -17.21 2.69 11.80
N ALA A 162 -18.45 2.25 12.03
CA ALA A 162 -19.53 3.14 12.48
C ALA A 162 -19.29 3.73 13.87
N PHE A 163 -18.48 3.08 14.73
CA PHE A 163 -18.01 3.64 16.00
C PHE A 163 -16.68 4.41 15.88
N GLY A 164 -16.17 4.63 14.65
CA GLY A 164 -14.91 5.34 14.40
C GLY A 164 -13.65 4.48 14.42
N MET A 165 -13.77 3.16 14.66
CA MET A 165 -12.60 2.28 14.65
C MET A 165 -12.18 1.95 13.21
N HIS A 166 -10.92 2.19 12.87
CA HIS A 166 -10.31 1.60 11.68
C HIS A 166 -10.04 0.11 11.95
N ASP A 167 -10.75 -0.77 11.24
CA ASP A 167 -10.54 -2.21 11.38
C ASP A 167 -9.30 -2.68 10.61
N LEU A 168 -8.13 -2.55 11.23
CA LEU A 168 -6.83 -2.94 10.64
C LEU A 168 -6.64 -4.46 10.44
N ARG A 169 -7.65 -5.27 10.75
CA ARG A 169 -7.66 -6.70 10.39
C ARG A 169 -8.06 -6.89 8.94
N ASP A 170 -8.95 -6.04 8.44
CA ASP A 170 -9.28 -5.98 7.03
C ASP A 170 -8.08 -5.46 6.23
N PRO A 171 -7.57 -6.23 5.26
CA PRO A 171 -6.36 -5.84 4.54
C PRO A 171 -6.53 -4.58 3.68
N VAL A 172 -7.76 -4.24 3.27
CA VAL A 172 -8.01 -3.01 2.50
C VAL A 172 -7.95 -1.80 3.43
N SER A 173 -8.70 -1.83 4.53
CA SER A 173 -8.68 -0.75 5.52
C SER A 173 -7.27 -0.56 6.09
N LYS A 174 -6.54 -1.66 6.36
CA LYS A 174 -5.14 -1.58 6.79
C LYS A 174 -4.23 -0.96 5.74
N ALA A 175 -4.28 -1.42 4.49
CA ALA A 175 -3.45 -0.89 3.42
C ALA A 175 -3.70 0.62 3.23
N ARG A 176 -4.98 1.02 3.17
CA ARG A 176 -5.39 2.40 2.98
C ARG A 176 -4.92 3.30 4.13
N ASN A 177 -5.04 2.82 5.38
CA ASN A 177 -4.51 3.53 6.55
C ASN A 177 -2.99 3.72 6.45
N CYS A 178 -2.22 2.68 6.13
CA CYS A 178 -0.76 2.79 6.01
C CYS A 178 -0.35 3.72 4.86
N LEU A 179 -0.98 3.59 3.69
CA LEU A 179 -0.65 4.37 2.50
C LEU A 179 -0.97 5.87 2.66
N SER A 180 -1.93 6.24 3.51
CA SER A 180 -2.20 7.65 3.80
C SER A 180 -0.94 8.43 4.22
N CYS A 181 0.01 7.80 4.92
CA CYS A 181 1.33 8.38 5.21
C CYS A 181 2.44 7.88 4.28
N HIS A 182 2.45 6.57 3.95
CA HIS A 182 3.55 5.94 3.18
C HIS A 182 3.49 6.18 1.67
N LEU A 183 2.42 6.81 1.19
CA LEU A 183 2.28 7.33 -0.16
C LEU A 183 1.89 8.82 -0.10
N GLY A 184 1.02 9.18 0.83
CA GLY A 184 0.49 10.53 1.00
C GLY A 184 -0.95 10.66 0.51
N ASP A 185 -1.62 11.72 0.96
CA ASP A 185 -2.94 12.12 0.51
C ASP A 185 -3.14 13.63 0.73
N ILE A 186 -3.98 14.25 -0.10
CA ILE A 186 -4.25 15.69 -0.02
C ILE A 186 -5.22 16.05 1.11
N GLY A 187 -6.20 15.18 1.40
CA GLY A 187 -7.28 15.45 2.35
C GLY A 187 -6.81 15.56 3.79
N SER A 188 -5.67 14.94 4.12
CA SER A 188 -5.08 14.90 5.46
C SER A 188 -3.79 15.73 5.56
N ASP A 189 -3.54 16.63 4.61
CA ASP A 189 -2.29 17.42 4.51
C ASP A 189 -1.00 16.58 4.37
N ARG A 190 -1.09 15.29 4.03
CA ARG A 190 0.06 14.37 3.91
C ARG A 190 0.70 14.45 2.53
N ILE A 191 1.16 15.65 2.18
CA ILE A 191 1.77 15.93 0.89
C ILE A 191 3.26 16.21 1.08
N ILE A 192 4.09 15.37 0.46
CA ILE A 192 5.52 15.61 0.32
C ILE A 192 5.76 16.16 -1.08
N THR A 193 6.26 17.39 -1.16
CA THR A 193 6.55 18.04 -2.43
C THR A 193 7.95 17.71 -2.92
N HIS A 194 8.20 17.89 -4.21
CA HIS A 194 9.54 17.78 -4.77
C HIS A 194 10.50 18.79 -4.13
N GLN A 195 10.01 19.97 -3.73
CA GLN A 195 10.80 20.94 -2.97
C GLN A 195 11.25 20.38 -1.62
N MET A 196 10.39 19.63 -0.92
CA MET A 196 10.75 18.94 0.33
C MET A 196 11.80 17.85 0.07
N TYR A 197 11.68 17.06 -1.00
CA TYR A 197 12.72 16.11 -1.39
C TYR A 197 14.04 16.81 -1.71
N ALA A 198 14.01 17.90 -2.49
CA ALA A 198 15.19 18.69 -2.82
C ALA A 198 15.85 19.33 -1.59
N ALA A 199 15.05 19.68 -0.57
CA ALA A 199 15.53 20.21 0.70
C ALA A 199 16.16 19.15 1.63
N GLY A 200 15.98 17.86 1.33
CA GLY A 200 16.61 16.76 2.06
C GLY A 200 15.64 15.77 2.72
N HIS A 201 14.32 15.87 2.47
CA HIS A 201 13.39 14.83 2.90
C HIS A 201 13.79 13.50 2.25
N PRO A 202 13.89 12.39 3.00
CA PRO A 202 14.14 11.08 2.38
C PRO A 202 13.00 10.71 1.44
N PRO A 203 13.27 10.26 0.20
CA PRO A 203 12.27 9.62 -0.66
C PRO A 203 11.49 8.55 0.10
N LEU A 204 10.16 8.57 -0.04
CA LEU A 204 9.34 7.46 0.44
C LEU A 204 9.72 6.19 -0.34
N THR A 205 10.08 5.13 0.39
CA THR A 205 10.38 3.82 -0.21
C THR A 205 9.10 3.15 -0.71
N SER A 206 9.22 2.18 -1.64
CA SER A 206 8.05 1.38 -2.00
C SER A 206 7.47 0.68 -0.77
N PHE A 207 6.14 0.56 -0.75
CA PHE A 207 5.38 0.05 0.39
C PHE A 207 4.83 -1.34 0.10
N GLU A 208 5.07 -2.30 1.01
CA GLU A 208 4.43 -3.62 0.98
C GLU A 208 3.89 -3.92 2.39
N ILE A 209 2.59 -4.17 2.50
CA ILE A 209 1.86 -4.14 3.76
C ILE A 209 2.37 -5.16 4.79
N GLU A 210 2.71 -6.39 4.40
CA GLU A 210 3.17 -7.41 5.35
C GLU A 210 4.61 -7.17 5.80
N SER A 211 5.48 -6.73 4.89
CA SER A 211 6.88 -6.43 5.17
C SER A 211 7.02 -5.21 6.08
N PHE A 212 6.22 -4.16 5.86
CA PHE A 212 6.15 -3.00 6.77
C PHE A 212 5.49 -3.36 8.10
N SER A 213 4.45 -4.20 8.09
CA SER A 213 3.85 -4.71 9.33
C SER A 213 4.86 -5.50 10.18
N ASN A 214 5.74 -6.27 9.53
CA ASN A 214 6.80 -7.00 10.20
C ASN A 214 7.88 -6.06 10.75
N ALA A 215 8.29 -5.05 9.97
CA ALA A 215 9.31 -4.07 10.38
C ALA A 215 8.90 -3.20 11.58
N MET A 216 7.61 -2.88 11.68
CA MET A 216 7.04 -2.17 12.84
C MET A 216 7.10 -3.01 14.13
N GLY A 217 7.25 -4.35 14.01
CA GLY A 217 7.00 -5.27 15.11
C GLY A 217 5.50 -5.48 15.29
N SER A 218 5.04 -6.72 15.10
CA SER A 218 3.62 -7.02 15.28
C SER A 218 3.25 -6.91 16.75
N HIS A 219 2.39 -5.95 17.08
CA HIS A 219 1.83 -5.76 18.42
C HIS A 219 0.41 -6.35 18.53
N TRP A 220 0.08 -7.26 17.61
CA TRP A 220 -1.13 -8.07 17.53
C TRP A 220 -0.76 -9.53 17.24
N LYS A 221 -1.68 -10.46 17.56
CA LYS A 221 -1.62 -11.87 17.16
C LYS A 221 -2.75 -12.20 16.20
N ARG A 222 -2.44 -12.91 15.12
CA ARG A 222 -3.45 -13.42 14.17
C ARG A 222 -4.27 -14.52 14.81
N VAL A 223 -5.43 -14.84 14.27
CA VAL A 223 -6.30 -15.90 14.85
C VAL A 223 -5.58 -17.25 14.93
N TRP A 224 -4.84 -17.64 13.89
CA TRP A 224 -4.11 -18.92 13.86
C TRP A 224 -2.88 -18.97 14.79
N ASP A 225 -2.41 -17.83 15.29
CA ASP A 225 -1.32 -17.77 16.29
C ASP A 225 -1.85 -17.89 17.74
N LYS A 226 -3.18 -17.94 17.92
CA LYS A 226 -3.83 -18.04 19.23
C LYS A 226 -4.12 -19.49 19.59
N SER A 227 -4.53 -19.73 20.84
CA SER A 227 -4.88 -21.08 21.32
C SER A 227 -6.00 -21.71 20.49
N GLU A 228 -6.04 -23.04 20.44
CA GLU A 228 -7.07 -23.79 19.70
C GLU A 228 -8.50 -23.37 20.11
N LYS A 229 -8.70 -23.05 21.40
CA LYS A 229 -9.97 -22.55 21.92
C LYS A 229 -10.41 -21.28 21.16
N ILE A 230 -9.49 -20.35 20.96
CA ILE A 230 -9.77 -19.11 20.25
C ILE A 230 -10.02 -19.36 18.76
N GLN A 231 -9.25 -20.26 18.15
CA GLN A 231 -9.46 -20.64 16.75
C GLN A 231 -10.86 -21.23 16.53
N ARG A 232 -11.31 -22.14 17.41
CA ARG A 232 -12.67 -22.72 17.35
C ARG A 232 -13.77 -21.67 17.58
N GLN A 233 -13.55 -20.71 18.48
CA GLN A 233 -14.50 -19.61 18.69
C GLN A 233 -14.61 -18.70 17.47
N ALA A 234 -13.48 -18.38 16.83
CA ALA A 234 -13.45 -17.59 15.61
C ALA A 234 -14.15 -18.32 14.46
N GLU A 235 -13.90 -19.62 14.31
CA GLU A 235 -14.57 -20.46 13.31
C GLU A 235 -16.08 -20.53 13.53
N ALA A 236 -16.53 -20.79 14.76
CA ALA A 236 -17.95 -20.87 15.10
C ALA A 236 -18.69 -19.54 14.91
N ALA A 237 -17.99 -18.41 14.97
CA ALA A 237 -18.51 -17.07 14.73
C ALA A 237 -18.38 -16.63 13.25
N ASP A 238 -17.95 -17.52 12.35
CA ASP A 238 -17.62 -17.23 10.95
C ASP A 238 -16.72 -15.99 10.81
N TYR A 239 -15.67 -15.93 11.62
CA TYR A 239 -14.77 -14.79 11.68
C TYR A 239 -13.89 -14.72 10.41
N ARG A 240 -14.30 -13.90 9.43
CA ARG A 240 -13.60 -13.73 8.13
C ARG A 240 -12.83 -12.42 7.97
N THR A 241 -12.63 -11.66 9.05
CA THR A 241 -12.03 -10.31 8.95
C THR A 241 -10.53 -10.31 8.62
N GLU A 242 -9.82 -11.42 8.87
CA GLU A 242 -8.39 -11.56 8.52
C GLU A 242 -8.26 -12.31 7.19
N GLY A 243 -7.38 -11.84 6.29
CA GLY A 243 -7.06 -12.60 5.08
C GLY A 243 -6.48 -14.00 5.42
N ALA A 244 -6.79 -15.00 4.60
CA ALA A 244 -6.35 -16.39 4.69
C ALA A 244 -4.83 -16.60 4.86
N CYS A 245 -4.00 -15.77 4.24
CA CYS A 245 -2.55 -15.84 4.33
C CYS A 245 -1.87 -14.47 4.13
N GLN A 246 -0.56 -14.41 4.36
CA GLN A 246 0.21 -13.17 4.22
C GLN A 246 0.29 -12.72 2.76
N SER A 247 0.57 -13.63 1.82
CA SER A 247 0.70 -13.30 0.40
C SER A 247 -0.60 -12.72 -0.17
N GLN A 248 -1.77 -13.28 0.16
CA GLN A 248 -3.07 -12.72 -0.21
C GLN A 248 -3.25 -11.29 0.29
N ARG A 249 -2.90 -10.99 1.54
CA ARG A 249 -2.99 -9.62 2.07
C ARG A 249 -2.00 -8.68 1.38
N ALA A 250 -0.81 -9.16 1.04
CA ALA A 250 0.17 -8.42 0.24
C ALA A 250 -0.37 -8.10 -1.16
N LEU A 251 -1.03 -9.05 -1.83
CA LEU A 251 -1.69 -8.83 -3.11
C LEU A 251 -2.79 -7.76 -3.00
N ILE A 252 -3.66 -7.85 -1.99
CA ILE A 252 -4.68 -6.82 -1.72
C ILE A 252 -4.01 -5.47 -1.45
N GLY A 253 -2.95 -5.44 -0.63
CA GLY A 253 -2.18 -4.23 -0.36
C GLY A 253 -1.62 -3.59 -1.62
N SER A 254 -1.13 -4.39 -2.58
CA SER A 254 -0.63 -3.88 -3.86
C SER A 254 -1.73 -3.27 -4.73
N LEU A 255 -2.93 -3.85 -4.74
CA LEU A 255 -4.08 -3.29 -5.47
C LEU A 255 -4.51 -1.96 -4.86
N VAL A 256 -4.56 -1.88 -3.52
CA VAL A 256 -4.86 -0.63 -2.82
C VAL A 256 -3.77 0.41 -3.08
N ALA A 257 -2.48 0.04 -3.09
CA ALA A 257 -1.38 0.94 -3.42
C ALA A 257 -1.52 1.55 -4.82
N LEU A 258 -1.87 0.73 -5.82
CA LEU A 258 -2.12 1.22 -7.17
C LEU A 258 -3.31 2.19 -7.22
N GLN A 259 -4.42 1.83 -6.56
CA GLN A 259 -5.60 2.67 -6.48
C GLN A 259 -5.31 4.02 -5.80
N GLN A 260 -4.62 4.01 -4.66
CA GLN A 260 -4.29 5.23 -3.92
C GLN A 260 -3.28 6.10 -4.68
N SER A 261 -2.34 5.50 -5.43
CA SER A 261 -1.41 6.27 -6.28
C SER A 261 -2.16 7.03 -7.38
N ALA A 262 -3.12 6.35 -8.01
CA ALA A 262 -3.95 6.93 -9.06
C ALA A 262 -4.90 8.02 -8.52
N LEU A 263 -5.54 7.77 -7.37
CA LEU A 263 -6.36 8.75 -6.65
C LEU A 263 -5.55 9.98 -6.26
N PHE A 264 -4.36 9.81 -5.70
CA PHE A 264 -3.55 10.95 -5.26
C PHE A 264 -3.20 11.89 -6.42
N VAL A 265 -2.85 11.35 -7.59
CA VAL A 265 -2.61 12.17 -8.79
C VAL A 265 -3.88 12.90 -9.24
N GLY A 266 -5.02 12.22 -9.26
CA GLY A 266 -6.32 12.81 -9.66
C GLY A 266 -6.82 13.88 -8.69
N ASP A 267 -6.69 13.64 -7.39
CA ASP A 267 -7.08 14.57 -6.34
C ASP A 267 -6.18 15.81 -6.33
N TYR A 268 -4.87 15.62 -6.50
CA TYR A 268 -3.92 16.73 -6.63
C TYR A 268 -4.19 17.55 -7.90
N ALA A 269 -4.50 16.90 -9.03
CA ALA A 269 -4.90 17.58 -10.25
C ALA A 269 -6.17 18.44 -10.02
N THR A 270 -7.17 17.88 -9.33
CA THR A 270 -8.38 18.61 -8.97
C THR A 270 -8.08 19.80 -8.07
N ALA A 271 -7.26 19.61 -7.04
CA ALA A 271 -6.86 20.69 -6.13
C ALA A 271 -6.02 21.78 -6.82
N ALA A 272 -5.17 21.42 -7.79
CA ALA A 272 -4.44 22.37 -8.62
C ALA A 272 -5.35 23.22 -9.51
N LYS A 273 -6.51 22.69 -9.94
CA LYS A 273 -7.52 23.49 -10.64
C LYS A 273 -8.25 24.45 -9.73
N ILE A 274 -8.59 24.00 -8.51
CA ILE A 274 -9.33 24.79 -7.53
C ILE A 274 -8.45 25.91 -6.95
N ASN A 275 -7.23 25.57 -6.53
CA ASN A 275 -6.28 26.50 -5.93
C ASN A 275 -4.86 26.32 -6.50
N PRO A 276 -4.60 26.84 -7.71
CA PRO A 276 -3.32 26.67 -8.41
C PRO A 276 -2.13 27.36 -7.72
N LYS A 277 -2.37 28.29 -6.78
CA LYS A 277 -1.31 28.95 -6.01
C LYS A 277 -0.79 28.07 -4.89
N GLU A 278 -1.67 27.30 -4.26
CA GLU A 278 -1.31 26.37 -3.19
C GLU A 278 -0.85 25.02 -3.75
N ASN A 279 -1.48 24.55 -4.82
CA ASN A 279 -1.19 23.27 -5.47
C ASN A 279 -0.67 23.51 -6.89
N VAL A 280 0.64 23.74 -7.00
CA VAL A 280 1.29 24.04 -8.28
C VAL A 280 1.37 22.78 -9.13
N TRP A 281 0.84 22.83 -10.36
CA TRP A 281 0.95 21.72 -11.31
C TRP A 281 2.12 21.90 -12.29
N PRO A 282 2.91 20.85 -12.57
CA PRO A 282 2.88 19.54 -11.92
C PRO A 282 3.63 19.54 -10.58
N GLU A 283 3.14 18.76 -9.62
CA GLU A 283 3.95 18.36 -8.46
C GLU A 283 4.78 17.13 -8.83
N LEU A 284 6.09 17.32 -8.97
CA LEU A 284 7.00 16.29 -9.47
C LEU A 284 7.13 15.09 -8.53
N ALA A 285 6.86 15.25 -7.23
CA ALA A 285 6.90 14.15 -6.26
C ALA A 285 5.82 13.09 -6.49
N LEU A 286 4.78 13.37 -7.28
CA LEU A 286 3.73 12.42 -7.63
C LEU A 286 4.15 11.42 -8.73
N TYR A 287 5.28 11.66 -9.38
CA TYR A 287 5.77 10.87 -10.51
C TYR A 287 6.96 9.99 -10.11
N ASP A 288 7.31 9.02 -10.96
CA ASP A 288 8.52 8.23 -10.77
C ASP A 288 9.76 9.13 -10.81
N CYS A 289 10.36 9.38 -9.63
CA CYS A 289 11.60 10.12 -9.51
C CYS A 289 12.73 9.51 -10.34
N GLN A 290 12.73 8.19 -10.55
CA GLN A 290 13.74 7.50 -11.36
C GLN A 290 13.56 7.72 -12.87
N ALA A 291 12.46 8.34 -13.31
CA ALA A 291 12.31 8.77 -14.69
C ALA A 291 13.29 9.91 -15.05
N CYS A 292 13.70 10.70 -14.05
CA CYS A 292 14.68 11.78 -14.21
C CYS A 292 16.00 11.51 -13.46
N HIS A 293 15.93 10.89 -12.28
CA HIS A 293 17.08 10.60 -11.42
C HIS A 293 17.60 9.17 -11.63
N HIS A 294 18.15 8.91 -12.80
CA HIS A 294 18.79 7.64 -13.15
C HIS A 294 20.14 7.88 -13.82
N GLU A 295 20.94 6.82 -13.96
CA GLU A 295 22.21 6.90 -14.68
C GLU A 295 21.98 7.11 -16.19
N LEU A 296 22.79 7.96 -16.81
CA LEU A 296 22.73 8.24 -18.26
C LEU A 296 23.48 7.18 -19.09
N GLN A 297 23.57 5.93 -18.61
CA GLN A 297 24.29 4.85 -19.27
C GLN A 297 23.55 4.37 -20.53
N ILE A 298 24.31 4.17 -21.62
CA ILE A 298 23.83 3.57 -22.87
C ILE A 298 24.78 2.43 -23.25
N PRO A 299 24.28 1.18 -23.41
CA PRO A 299 22.90 0.75 -23.19
C PRO A 299 22.53 0.65 -21.70
N SER A 300 21.27 0.89 -21.35
CA SER A 300 20.72 0.60 -20.00
C SER A 300 19.56 -0.38 -20.05
N TRP A 301 19.30 -1.08 -18.94
CA TRP A 301 18.13 -1.95 -18.80
C TRP A 301 16.82 -1.15 -18.93
N ARG A 302 16.78 0.09 -18.44
CA ARG A 302 15.61 0.97 -18.53
C ARG A 302 15.24 1.27 -19.99
N GLN A 303 16.23 1.51 -20.85
CA GLN A 303 16.01 1.69 -22.29
C GLN A 303 15.51 0.41 -22.98
N LYS A 304 15.95 -0.77 -22.52
CA LYS A 304 15.51 -2.06 -23.10
C LYS A 304 14.06 -2.41 -22.78
N ILE A 305 13.60 -2.08 -21.57
CA ILE A 305 12.20 -2.27 -21.15
C ILE A 305 11.27 -1.30 -21.88
N GLY A 306 11.77 -0.10 -22.19
CA GLY A 306 11.02 0.93 -22.89
C GLY A 306 10.05 1.67 -21.98
N SER A 307 9.19 2.50 -22.57
CA SER A 307 8.24 3.36 -21.87
C SER A 307 6.81 2.79 -21.84
N GLY A 308 6.62 1.55 -22.33
CA GLY A 308 5.28 0.96 -22.52
C GLY A 308 4.42 1.88 -23.40
N ASP A 309 3.22 2.21 -22.92
CA ASP A 309 2.28 3.11 -23.61
C ASP A 309 2.69 4.59 -23.55
N LEU A 310 3.67 4.96 -22.73
CA LEU A 310 4.14 6.33 -22.65
C LEU A 310 5.09 6.65 -23.81
N ARG A 311 5.00 7.88 -24.33
CA ARG A 311 5.99 8.43 -25.26
C ARG A 311 7.32 8.64 -24.53
N PRO A 312 8.48 8.43 -25.17
CA PRO A 312 9.77 8.75 -24.57
C PRO A 312 9.80 10.19 -24.02
N GLY A 313 10.31 10.36 -22.79
CA GLY A 313 10.32 11.64 -22.09
C GLY A 313 9.01 11.99 -21.36
N ARG A 314 8.11 11.03 -21.13
CA ARG A 314 6.95 11.18 -20.22
C ARG A 314 7.20 10.44 -18.91
N PRO A 315 7.30 11.16 -17.77
CA PRO A 315 7.35 10.52 -16.46
C PRO A 315 6.02 9.83 -16.15
N SER A 316 6.09 8.57 -15.72
CA SER A 316 4.91 7.82 -15.26
C SER A 316 4.61 8.14 -13.79
N MET A 317 3.48 7.62 -13.29
CA MET A 317 3.27 7.47 -11.85
C MET A 317 4.33 6.51 -11.27
N VAL A 318 4.42 6.45 -9.94
CA VAL A 318 5.29 5.48 -9.26
C VAL A 318 5.06 4.05 -9.76
N HIS A 319 6.12 3.39 -10.21
CA HIS A 319 6.03 2.08 -10.89
C HIS A 319 5.88 0.89 -9.95
N TRP A 320 6.35 1.02 -8.71
CA TRP A 320 6.49 -0.10 -7.78
C TRP A 320 5.22 -0.91 -7.49
N PRO A 321 3.98 -0.37 -7.47
CA PRO A 321 2.81 -1.21 -7.23
C PRO A 321 2.37 -1.98 -8.49
N ARG A 322 2.67 -1.46 -9.70
CA ARG A 322 2.08 -1.91 -10.97
C ARG A 322 2.25 -3.40 -11.23
N MET A 323 3.48 -3.92 -11.14
CA MET A 323 3.77 -5.32 -11.47
C MET A 323 3.09 -6.30 -10.53
N LEU A 324 3.11 -6.02 -9.22
CA LEU A 324 2.46 -6.87 -8.23
C LEU A 324 0.93 -6.76 -8.30
N SER A 325 0.38 -5.58 -8.61
CA SER A 325 -1.05 -5.42 -8.90
C SER A 325 -1.48 -6.24 -10.12
N GLY A 326 -0.65 -6.33 -11.17
CA GLY A 326 -0.90 -7.20 -12.32
C GLY A 326 -0.98 -8.68 -11.93
N VAL A 327 -0.09 -9.13 -11.03
CA VAL A 327 -0.18 -10.49 -10.45
C VAL A 327 -1.46 -10.65 -9.64
N ALA A 328 -1.80 -9.67 -8.80
CA ALA A 328 -3.00 -9.70 -7.97
C ALA A 328 -4.30 -9.77 -8.79
N LEU A 329 -4.39 -9.02 -9.90
CA LEU A 329 -5.51 -9.06 -10.84
C LEU A 329 -5.66 -10.45 -11.49
N ARG A 330 -4.57 -11.03 -11.99
CA ARG A 330 -4.59 -12.39 -12.57
C ARG A 330 -4.98 -13.42 -11.53
N GLN A 331 -4.43 -13.31 -10.34
CA GLN A 331 -4.71 -14.21 -9.22
C GLN A 331 -6.16 -14.09 -8.71
N SER A 332 -6.79 -12.93 -8.86
CA SER A 332 -8.21 -12.73 -8.54
C SER A 332 -9.15 -13.24 -9.64
N GLY A 333 -8.62 -13.66 -10.79
CA GLY A 333 -9.41 -14.04 -11.97
C GLY A 333 -9.91 -12.86 -12.81
N ALA A 334 -9.35 -11.65 -12.62
CA ALA A 334 -9.72 -10.51 -13.45
C ALA A 334 -9.24 -10.73 -14.90
N THR A 335 -10.07 -10.32 -15.86
CA THR A 335 -9.74 -10.39 -17.30
C THR A 335 -8.97 -9.18 -17.80
N THR A 336 -9.16 -8.02 -17.16
CA THR A 336 -8.47 -6.78 -17.50
C THR A 336 -7.08 -6.78 -16.85
N ASP A 337 -6.05 -6.54 -17.65
CA ASP A 337 -4.69 -6.41 -17.16
C ASP A 337 -4.42 -5.00 -16.59
N VAL A 338 -3.35 -4.88 -15.80
CA VAL A 338 -3.00 -3.63 -15.11
C VAL A 338 -2.63 -2.49 -16.08
N ASP A 339 -2.10 -2.81 -17.26
CA ASP A 339 -1.67 -1.82 -18.24
C ASP A 339 -2.89 -1.20 -18.92
N SER A 340 -3.89 -2.03 -19.24
CA SER A 340 -5.21 -1.59 -19.71
C SER A 340 -5.88 -0.63 -18.72
N LEU A 341 -5.85 -0.92 -17.41
CA LEU A 341 -6.40 -0.02 -16.38
C LEU A 341 -5.64 1.31 -16.27
N LEU A 342 -4.35 1.34 -16.62
CA LEU A 342 -3.51 2.54 -16.57
C LEU A 342 -3.42 3.29 -17.91
N SER A 343 -3.94 2.72 -18.99
CA SER A 343 -3.93 3.33 -20.32
C SER A 343 -4.58 4.73 -20.38
N PRO A 344 -5.68 5.01 -19.66
CA PRO A 344 -6.24 6.37 -19.60
C PRO A 344 -5.24 7.39 -19.02
N PHE A 345 -4.51 7.01 -17.96
CA PHE A 345 -3.43 7.86 -17.41
C PHE A 345 -2.32 8.07 -18.42
N ALA A 346 -1.85 6.99 -19.06
CA ALA A 346 -0.80 7.09 -20.07
C ALA A 346 -1.20 8.01 -21.23
N THR A 347 -2.46 7.92 -21.67
CA THR A 347 -3.03 8.80 -22.70
C THR A 347 -2.97 10.27 -22.26
N GLY A 348 -3.39 10.58 -21.04
CA GLY A 348 -3.31 11.92 -20.47
C GLY A 348 -1.88 12.47 -20.39
N LEU A 349 -0.94 11.63 -19.95
CA LEU A 349 0.48 11.97 -19.86
C LEU A 349 1.15 12.11 -21.24
N ASN A 350 0.62 11.47 -22.29
CA ASN A 350 1.18 11.56 -23.62
C ASN A 350 0.90 12.88 -24.35
N LEU A 351 -0.17 13.58 -23.96
CA LEU A 351 -0.54 14.87 -24.56
C LEU A 351 0.55 15.93 -24.38
N ARG A 352 1.17 16.00 -23.20
CA ARG A 352 2.31 16.90 -22.89
C ARG A 352 3.11 16.32 -21.72
N PRO A 353 4.40 16.68 -21.52
CA PRO A 353 5.14 16.27 -20.33
C PRO A 353 4.34 16.55 -19.05
N PHE A 354 4.24 15.55 -18.17
CA PHE A 354 3.44 15.57 -16.94
C PHE A 354 1.91 15.70 -17.11
N GLY A 355 1.40 15.70 -18.35
CA GLY A 355 -0.01 15.95 -18.61
C GLY A 355 -0.47 17.35 -18.17
N SER A 356 -1.78 17.50 -18.05
CA SER A 356 -2.44 18.67 -17.44
C SER A 356 -3.48 18.17 -16.44
N PRO A 357 -3.90 19.01 -15.48
CA PRO A 357 -4.94 18.63 -14.53
C PRO A 357 -6.20 18.07 -15.22
N ASP A 358 -6.63 18.67 -16.33
CA ASP A 358 -7.79 18.20 -17.10
C ASP A 358 -7.60 16.86 -17.80
N SER A 359 -6.36 16.48 -18.13
CA SER A 359 -6.07 15.26 -18.88
C SER A 359 -5.76 14.06 -18.00
N VAL A 360 -5.48 14.27 -16.71
CA VAL A 360 -5.17 13.18 -15.76
C VAL A 360 -6.29 12.97 -14.74
N ALA A 361 -7.17 13.96 -14.54
CA ALA A 361 -8.30 13.85 -13.61
C ALA A 361 -9.44 12.90 -14.06
N PRO A 362 -9.80 12.76 -15.36
CA PRO A 362 -10.86 11.84 -15.78
C PRO A 362 -10.34 10.46 -16.24
N THR A 363 -10.51 9.38 -15.45
CA THR A 363 -11.66 8.45 -15.29
C THR A 363 -11.13 7.28 -14.49
N LEU A 364 -11.06 7.47 -13.16
CA LEU A 364 -10.61 6.44 -12.22
C LEU A 364 -11.64 5.33 -11.99
N GLU A 365 -12.87 5.50 -12.48
CA GLU A 365 -14.00 4.63 -12.20
C GLU A 365 -13.72 3.17 -12.56
N GLU A 366 -13.21 2.91 -13.77
CA GLU A 366 -12.89 1.54 -14.21
C GLU A 366 -11.78 0.92 -13.35
N LEU A 367 -10.72 1.70 -13.05
CA LEU A 367 -9.62 1.25 -12.20
C LEU A 367 -10.13 0.95 -10.77
N ILE A 368 -10.94 1.84 -10.20
CA ILE A 368 -11.53 1.67 -8.86
C ILE A 368 -12.44 0.45 -8.81
N LEU A 369 -13.33 0.29 -9.80
CA LEU A 369 -14.27 -0.82 -9.88
C LEU A 369 -13.55 -2.16 -10.09
N SER A 370 -12.55 -2.19 -10.97
CA SER A 370 -11.77 -3.40 -11.24
C SER A 370 -10.95 -3.82 -10.02
N ILE A 371 -10.32 -2.87 -9.33
CA ILE A 371 -9.58 -3.12 -8.09
C ILE A 371 -10.52 -3.58 -6.97
N ALA A 372 -11.68 -2.96 -6.81
CA ALA A 372 -12.69 -3.38 -5.83
C ALA A 372 -13.14 -4.83 -6.10
N THR A 373 -13.50 -5.14 -7.35
CA THR A 373 -13.89 -6.49 -7.77
C THR A 373 -12.80 -7.53 -7.51
N ALA A 374 -11.56 -7.22 -7.89
CA ALA A 374 -10.41 -8.10 -7.66
C ALA A 374 -10.13 -8.31 -6.17
N THR A 375 -10.23 -7.25 -5.38
CA THR A 375 -10.07 -7.30 -3.92
C THR A 375 -11.14 -8.16 -3.26
N ASP A 376 -12.41 -8.03 -3.65
CA ASP A 376 -13.51 -8.84 -3.14
C ASP A 376 -13.35 -10.32 -3.51
N ALA A 377 -12.86 -10.60 -4.72
CA ALA A 377 -12.53 -11.97 -5.14
C ALA A 377 -11.38 -12.55 -4.30
N LEU A 378 -10.32 -11.77 -4.04
CA LEU A 378 -9.23 -12.21 -3.18
C LEU A 378 -9.71 -12.42 -1.74
N LYS A 379 -10.53 -11.53 -1.16
CA LYS A 379 -11.05 -11.64 0.22
C LYS A 379 -11.84 -12.92 0.48
N LYS A 380 -12.42 -13.54 -0.56
CA LYS A 380 -13.16 -14.82 -0.45
C LYS A 380 -12.27 -16.04 -0.22
N TRP A 381 -10.95 -15.91 -0.31
CA TRP A 381 -10.07 -17.04 -0.04
C TRP A 381 -10.14 -17.46 1.41
N ASN A 382 -10.17 -18.78 1.63
CA ASN A 382 -10.13 -19.38 2.94
C ASN A 382 -8.76 -20.01 3.21
N ARG A 383 -8.39 -20.02 4.48
CA ARG A 383 -7.26 -20.84 4.95
C ARG A 383 -7.76 -22.28 5.07
N ASP A 384 -7.59 -23.03 3.99
CA ASP A 384 -8.01 -24.43 3.84
C ASP A 384 -6.83 -25.29 3.35
N GLU A 385 -7.07 -26.58 3.15
CA GLU A 385 -6.09 -27.55 2.64
C GLU A 385 -5.55 -27.21 1.25
N THR A 386 -6.28 -26.41 0.46
CA THR A 386 -5.86 -26.01 -0.89
C THR A 386 -4.91 -24.81 -0.90
N LEU A 387 -4.67 -24.18 0.26
CA LEU A 387 -3.79 -23.01 0.38
C LEU A 387 -2.39 -23.27 -0.18
N SER A 388 -1.81 -24.46 0.07
CA SER A 388 -0.48 -24.82 -0.44
C SER A 388 -0.39 -24.74 -1.97
N VAL A 389 -1.42 -25.29 -2.64
CA VAL A 389 -1.54 -25.31 -4.10
C VAL A 389 -1.79 -23.92 -4.64
N ARG A 390 -2.66 -23.13 -4.00
CA ARG A 390 -2.89 -21.71 -4.37
C ARG A 390 -1.62 -20.88 -4.29
N GLU A 391 -0.81 -21.05 -3.25
CA GLU A 391 0.49 -20.37 -3.09
C GLU A 391 1.50 -20.79 -4.17
N SER A 392 1.49 -22.06 -4.58
CA SER A 392 2.32 -22.55 -5.69
C SER A 392 1.91 -21.95 -7.04
N ALA A 393 0.62 -21.88 -7.32
CA ALA A 393 0.10 -21.18 -8.50
C ALA A 393 0.47 -19.68 -8.49
N LEU A 394 0.40 -19.03 -7.32
CA LEU A 394 0.86 -17.66 -7.14
C LEU A 394 2.37 -17.53 -7.41
N ILE A 395 3.20 -18.46 -6.93
CA ILE A 395 4.64 -18.46 -7.21
C ILE A 395 4.91 -18.50 -8.72
N ALA A 396 4.16 -19.27 -9.50
CA ALA A 396 4.32 -19.27 -10.96
C ALA A 396 4.06 -17.88 -11.58
N LEU A 397 3.01 -17.18 -11.14
CA LEU A 397 2.73 -15.80 -11.58
C LEU A 397 3.83 -14.83 -11.15
N LEU A 398 4.34 -14.97 -9.92
CA LEU A 398 5.43 -14.15 -9.39
C LEU A 398 6.75 -14.39 -10.12
N CYS A 399 7.05 -15.63 -10.52
CA CYS A 399 8.21 -15.94 -11.35
C CYS A 399 8.11 -15.21 -12.69
N GLU A 400 6.97 -15.33 -13.38
CA GLU A 400 6.71 -14.67 -14.67
C GLU A 400 6.84 -13.14 -14.55
N ALA A 401 6.23 -12.54 -13.52
CA ALA A 401 6.29 -11.11 -13.28
C ALA A 401 7.71 -10.65 -12.90
N GLY A 402 8.36 -11.35 -11.98
CA GLY A 402 9.71 -11.05 -11.47
C GLY A 402 10.77 -11.04 -12.57
N MET A 403 10.72 -12.00 -13.50
CA MET A 403 11.59 -12.07 -14.68
C MET A 403 11.41 -10.91 -15.66
N ARG A 404 10.29 -10.19 -15.61
CA ARG A 404 9.97 -9.05 -16.48
C ARG A 404 9.95 -7.72 -15.74
N THR A 405 10.41 -7.68 -14.50
CA THR A 405 10.39 -6.45 -13.70
C THR A 405 11.19 -5.35 -14.39
N GLY A 406 10.53 -4.22 -14.52
CA GLY A 406 11.06 -3.04 -15.18
C GLY A 406 12.11 -2.31 -14.35
N ASP A 407 12.09 -2.47 -13.03
CA ASP A 407 12.90 -1.73 -12.08
C ASP A 407 13.11 -2.53 -10.80
N PHE A 408 14.05 -2.08 -9.96
CA PHE A 408 14.41 -2.78 -8.73
C PHE A 408 13.31 -2.75 -7.67
N GLU A 409 12.51 -1.69 -7.55
CA GLU A 409 11.44 -1.63 -6.54
C GLU A 409 10.29 -2.57 -6.90
N SER A 410 9.90 -2.64 -8.17
CA SER A 410 8.97 -3.66 -8.65
C SER A 410 9.51 -5.08 -8.37
N ALA A 411 10.80 -5.32 -8.56
CA ALA A 411 11.41 -6.60 -8.20
C ALA A 411 11.33 -6.89 -6.70
N ARG A 412 11.56 -5.90 -5.83
CA ARG A 412 11.41 -6.06 -4.38
C ARG A 412 9.97 -6.42 -3.98
N GLN A 413 8.99 -5.76 -4.58
CA GLN A 413 7.57 -6.04 -4.36
C GLN A 413 7.21 -7.49 -4.69
N ILE A 414 7.61 -7.97 -5.87
CA ILE A 414 7.45 -9.40 -6.23
C ILE A 414 8.22 -10.30 -5.26
N GLY A 415 9.45 -9.95 -4.93
CA GLY A 415 10.34 -10.71 -4.04
C GLY A 415 9.75 -10.90 -2.64
N TRP A 416 9.21 -9.85 -2.02
CA TRP A 416 8.55 -9.93 -0.72
C TRP A 416 7.40 -10.93 -0.74
N VAL A 417 6.51 -10.84 -1.72
CA VAL A 417 5.36 -11.76 -1.81
C VAL A 417 5.80 -13.18 -2.15
N MET A 418 6.83 -13.35 -2.98
CA MET A 418 7.39 -14.68 -3.28
C MET A 418 7.98 -15.34 -2.04
N VAL A 419 8.65 -14.60 -1.17
CA VAL A 419 9.12 -15.12 0.12
C VAL A 419 7.96 -15.55 1.01
N LEU A 420 6.86 -14.78 1.08
CA LEU A 420 5.67 -15.14 1.85
C LEU A 420 5.00 -16.41 1.30
N ALA A 421 4.89 -16.52 -0.02
CA ALA A 421 4.29 -17.69 -0.68
C ALA A 421 5.17 -18.94 -0.51
N LEU A 422 6.50 -18.81 -0.66
CA LEU A 422 7.45 -19.90 -0.43
C LEU A 422 7.43 -20.41 1.00
N LYS A 423 7.16 -19.56 2.00
CA LYS A 423 6.99 -20.02 3.39
C LYS A 423 5.71 -20.84 3.59
N SER A 424 4.66 -20.54 2.83
CA SER A 424 3.32 -21.09 3.00
C SER A 424 3.07 -22.37 2.19
N THR A 425 3.65 -22.47 0.99
CA THR A 425 3.51 -23.64 0.11
C THR A 425 4.31 -24.85 0.60
N ARG A 426 3.88 -26.05 0.23
CA ARG A 426 4.58 -27.32 0.46
C ARG A 426 4.98 -28.04 -0.84
N GLU A 427 4.68 -27.46 -2.00
CA GLU A 427 4.88 -28.12 -3.30
C GLU A 427 6.37 -28.31 -3.67
N TRP A 428 7.27 -27.50 -3.12
CA TRP A 428 8.72 -27.68 -3.26
C TRP A 428 9.35 -28.21 -1.96
N PRO A 429 10.42 -29.04 -2.06
CA PRO A 429 11.22 -29.45 -0.93
C PRO A 429 11.70 -28.27 -0.08
N GLU A 430 11.73 -28.43 1.23
CA GLU A 430 12.02 -27.35 2.18
C GLU A 430 13.40 -26.71 1.93
N ASN A 431 14.42 -27.49 1.59
CA ASN A 431 15.75 -27.01 1.24
C ASN A 431 15.74 -26.09 0.01
N VAL A 432 14.94 -26.44 -1.02
CA VAL A 432 14.77 -25.61 -2.22
C VAL A 432 14.10 -24.29 -1.86
N ARG A 433 13.01 -24.33 -1.08
CA ARG A 433 12.29 -23.13 -0.64
C ARG A 433 13.17 -22.21 0.20
N LYS A 434 13.90 -22.77 1.19
CA LYS A 434 14.82 -22.01 2.05
C LYS A 434 15.96 -21.37 1.27
N ALA A 435 16.57 -22.11 0.34
CA ALA A 435 17.62 -21.59 -0.52
C ALA A 435 17.13 -20.41 -1.37
N LYS A 436 15.94 -20.54 -1.97
CA LYS A 436 15.33 -19.47 -2.77
C LYS A 436 14.98 -18.24 -1.94
N ILE A 437 14.41 -18.43 -0.74
CA ILE A 437 14.13 -17.32 0.18
C ILE A 437 15.42 -16.57 0.50
N LEU A 438 16.49 -17.28 0.86
CA LEU A 438 17.78 -16.66 1.18
C LEU A 438 18.37 -15.89 -0.02
N GLU A 439 18.29 -16.46 -1.22
CA GLU A 439 18.75 -15.82 -2.45
C GLU A 439 18.01 -14.50 -2.71
N LEU A 440 16.67 -14.54 -2.72
CA LEU A 440 15.83 -13.36 -2.99
C LEU A 440 16.02 -12.30 -1.91
N THR A 441 16.00 -12.69 -0.62
CA THR A 441 16.17 -11.77 0.49
C THR A 441 17.50 -11.01 0.41
N LYS A 442 18.59 -11.71 0.13
CA LYS A 442 19.92 -11.10 0.00
C LYS A 442 20.03 -10.23 -1.25
N LEU A 443 19.53 -10.70 -2.39
CA LEU A 443 19.68 -10.01 -3.67
C LEU A 443 18.84 -8.73 -3.74
N LEU A 444 17.65 -8.74 -3.15
CA LEU A 444 16.68 -7.66 -3.22
C LEU A 444 16.59 -6.82 -1.93
N SER A 445 17.42 -7.11 -0.93
CA SER A 445 17.39 -6.44 0.38
C SER A 445 15.97 -6.40 0.95
N LEU A 446 15.37 -7.58 1.09
CA LEU A 446 13.97 -7.73 1.52
C LEU A 446 13.80 -7.60 3.05
N GLU A 447 14.89 -7.56 3.80
CA GLU A 447 14.85 -7.29 5.23
C GLU A 447 15.00 -5.79 5.46
N PHE A 448 14.07 -5.21 6.22
CA PHE A 448 14.32 -3.92 6.83
C PHE A 448 15.39 -4.11 7.90
N PRO A 449 16.35 -3.17 8.03
CA PRO A 449 17.22 -3.18 9.19
C PRO A 449 16.32 -3.21 10.43
N HIS A 450 16.56 -4.18 11.33
CA HIS A 450 15.82 -4.27 12.58
C HIS A 450 15.79 -2.86 13.20
N PRO A 451 14.68 -2.42 13.82
CA PRO A 451 14.71 -1.24 14.69
C PRO A 451 15.50 -1.56 15.96
N ALA A 452 16.69 -2.16 15.83
CA ALA A 452 17.66 -2.32 16.88
C ALA A 452 18.35 -0.97 17.03
N TYR A 453 17.68 -0.03 17.70
CA TYR A 453 18.46 0.75 18.64
C TYR A 453 18.86 -0.21 19.76
N PRO A 454 20.16 -0.30 20.08
CA PRO A 454 20.66 -1.28 21.03
C PRO A 454 19.94 -1.08 22.36
N THR A 455 19.33 -2.14 22.88
CA THR A 455 19.26 -2.27 24.33
C THR A 455 20.72 -2.23 24.81
N LEU A 456 21.00 -1.49 25.87
CA LEU A 456 22.35 -1.20 26.40
C LEU A 456 23.18 -2.46 26.79
N SER A 457 22.80 -3.67 26.39
CA SER A 457 23.43 -4.92 26.79
C SER A 457 23.84 -5.87 25.66
N ASP A 458 23.52 -5.61 24.39
CA ASP A 458 23.82 -6.59 23.33
C ASP A 458 25.04 -6.20 22.48
N SER A 459 26.21 -6.65 22.92
CA SER A 459 27.50 -6.47 22.24
C SER A 459 27.73 -7.48 21.11
N SER A 460 26.75 -8.32 20.78
CA SER A 460 26.92 -9.44 19.84
C SER A 460 26.51 -9.17 18.39
N LEU A 461 25.85 -8.04 18.10
CA LEU A 461 25.44 -7.65 16.74
C LEU A 461 26.44 -6.68 16.08
N ASN A 462 27.71 -7.09 15.99
CA ASN A 462 28.78 -6.34 15.31
C ASN A 462 28.90 -6.66 13.81
N GLY A 463 27.79 -7.05 13.15
CA GLY A 463 27.78 -7.49 11.75
C GLY A 463 27.16 -6.51 10.75
N SER A 464 26.27 -5.61 11.17
CA SER A 464 25.78 -4.52 10.31
C SER A 464 26.66 -3.31 10.54
N SER A 465 27.37 -2.87 9.50
CA SER A 465 28.18 -1.64 9.57
C SER A 465 27.29 -0.49 10.04
N ARG A 466 27.68 0.15 11.16
CA ARG A 466 27.10 1.41 11.68
C ARG A 466 27.05 2.55 10.65
N ASP A 467 27.70 2.37 9.50
CA ASP A 467 27.87 3.37 8.45
C ASP A 467 26.89 3.25 7.28
N ASP A 468 26.00 2.25 7.26
CA ASP A 468 24.99 2.15 6.21
C ASP A 468 23.66 2.73 6.71
N PRO A 469 23.34 3.99 6.34
CA PRO A 469 22.09 4.58 6.76
C PRO A 469 20.89 3.80 6.21
N PHE A 470 19.87 3.57 7.05
CA PHE A 470 18.62 2.91 6.62
C PHE A 470 17.94 3.63 5.44
N TRP A 471 18.30 4.91 5.22
CA TRP A 471 17.84 5.76 4.11
C TRP A 471 18.74 5.70 2.87
N LYS A 472 19.58 4.66 2.66
CA LYS A 472 20.04 4.34 1.31
C LYS A 472 18.79 4.02 0.48
N THR A 473 18.26 5.07 -0.14
CA THR A 473 17.11 4.99 -1.02
C THR A 473 17.42 4.06 -2.16
N THR A 474 16.40 3.61 -2.86
CA THR A 474 16.62 2.86 -4.07
C THR A 474 17.48 3.63 -5.07
N LEU A 475 17.41 4.96 -5.09
CA LEU A 475 18.28 5.78 -5.93
C LEU A 475 19.78 5.56 -5.64
N ALA A 476 20.15 5.23 -4.41
CA ALA A 476 21.54 4.94 -4.03
C ALA A 476 21.97 3.49 -4.36
N VAL A 477 21.01 2.56 -4.42
CA VAL A 477 21.29 1.11 -4.61
C VAL A 477 21.14 0.69 -6.08
N THR A 478 20.11 1.19 -6.77
CA THR A 478 19.74 0.85 -8.17
C THR A 478 20.92 0.92 -9.15
N PRO A 479 21.79 1.94 -9.12
CA PRO A 479 22.98 2.01 -9.98
C PRO A 479 23.86 0.75 -9.99
N ARG A 480 23.89 0.01 -8.87
CA ARG A 480 24.78 -1.15 -8.68
C ARG A 480 24.07 -2.48 -8.90
N VAL A 481 22.77 -2.47 -9.20
CA VAL A 481 21.97 -3.69 -9.35
C VAL A 481 22.12 -4.26 -10.75
N ASN A 482 22.55 -5.53 -10.83
CA ASN A 482 22.49 -6.28 -12.06
C ASN A 482 21.08 -6.88 -12.26
N MET A 483 20.25 -6.21 -13.05
CA MET A 483 18.87 -6.66 -13.31
C MET A 483 18.80 -8.04 -13.99
N ALA A 484 19.77 -8.44 -14.81
CA ALA A 484 19.77 -9.78 -15.39
C ALA A 484 19.92 -10.87 -14.31
N ARG A 485 20.74 -10.61 -13.28
CA ARG A 485 20.85 -11.48 -12.11
C ARG A 485 19.56 -11.49 -11.27
N VAL A 486 18.91 -10.34 -11.13
CA VAL A 486 17.60 -10.24 -10.48
C VAL A 486 16.55 -11.07 -11.21
N HIS A 487 16.43 -10.92 -12.53
CA HIS A 487 15.50 -11.69 -13.36
C HIS A 487 15.76 -13.20 -13.25
N ALA A 488 17.02 -13.63 -13.30
CA ALA A 488 17.38 -15.04 -13.15
C ALA A 488 17.00 -15.62 -11.77
N ALA A 489 17.10 -14.82 -10.69
CA ALA A 489 16.81 -15.27 -9.34
C ALA A 489 15.32 -15.63 -9.12
N PHE A 490 14.41 -15.09 -9.94
CA PHE A 490 12.99 -15.43 -9.90
C PHE A 490 12.65 -16.80 -10.48
N GLN A 491 13.60 -17.51 -11.09
CA GLN A 491 13.34 -18.85 -11.61
C GLN A 491 13.27 -19.88 -10.48
N MET A 492 12.22 -20.70 -10.53
CA MET A 492 12.06 -21.90 -9.69
C MET A 492 12.36 -23.15 -10.52
N PRO A 493 12.92 -24.21 -9.91
CA PRO A 493 12.97 -25.50 -10.57
C PRO A 493 11.54 -25.97 -10.88
N PRO A 494 11.32 -26.67 -12.01
CA PRO A 494 10.03 -27.24 -12.32
C PRO A 494 9.61 -28.17 -11.16
N LEU A 495 8.31 -28.18 -10.86
CA LEU A 495 7.73 -29.21 -10.03
C LEU A 495 7.88 -30.52 -10.80
N ASP A 496 8.59 -31.50 -10.23
CA ASP A 496 8.86 -32.77 -10.88
C ASP A 496 7.55 -33.57 -10.99
N ASP A 497 7.20 -34.09 -12.17
CA ASP A 497 6.03 -34.98 -12.37
C ASP A 497 6.14 -36.25 -11.50
N THR A 498 7.33 -36.60 -11.02
CA THR A 498 7.53 -37.72 -10.09
C THR A 498 7.08 -37.43 -8.66
N LEU A 499 6.96 -36.17 -8.24
CA LEU A 499 6.45 -35.79 -6.92
C LEU A 499 4.91 -35.84 -6.82
N LEU A 500 4.21 -35.74 -7.96
CA LEU A 500 2.75 -35.95 -8.04
C LEU A 500 2.37 -37.43 -7.92
N ASN A 501 3.25 -38.35 -8.34
CA ASN A 501 3.02 -39.80 -8.31
C ASN A 501 3.50 -40.49 -7.02
N SER A 502 4.20 -39.80 -6.13
CA SER A 502 4.71 -40.38 -4.87
C SER A 502 3.71 -40.36 -3.70
N LEU A 503 2.43 -40.03 -3.95
CA LEU A 503 1.34 -40.12 -2.96
C LEU A 503 0.47 -41.38 -3.09
N GLU A 504 0.81 -42.31 -3.97
CA GLU A 504 0.25 -43.67 -3.96
C GLU A 504 1.38 -44.70 -3.74
N PHE A 505 1.18 -45.56 -2.75
CA PHE A 505 2.04 -46.68 -2.31
C PHE A 505 3.29 -46.35 -1.49
N LEU A 506 3.10 -46.25 -0.17
CA LEU A 506 4.07 -46.81 0.78
C LEU A 506 3.57 -48.19 1.22
N PRO A 507 4.26 -49.31 0.92
CA PRO A 507 4.20 -50.46 1.79
C PRO A 507 5.16 -50.23 2.96
N GLU A 508 4.66 -50.47 4.16
CA GLU A 508 5.45 -50.58 5.38
C GLU A 508 6.63 -51.55 5.17
N SER A 509 7.82 -51.19 5.65
CA SER A 509 8.73 -52.23 6.15
C SER A 509 9.71 -51.72 7.21
N ASN A 510 9.83 -52.59 8.20
CA ASN A 510 10.68 -52.56 9.37
C ASN A 510 12.18 -52.55 9.04
N ASP A 511 12.89 -51.80 9.89
CA ASP A 511 14.02 -52.22 10.72
C ASP A 511 15.29 -52.86 10.12
N THR A 512 16.42 -52.31 10.58
CA THR A 512 17.80 -52.82 10.58
C THR A 512 18.49 -53.21 9.26
N GLN A 513 19.59 -52.51 8.94
CA GLN A 513 20.92 -53.13 8.90
C GLN A 513 22.06 -52.10 8.79
N LYS A 514 23.11 -52.35 9.57
CA LYS A 514 24.43 -51.70 9.55
C LYS A 514 25.25 -52.23 8.38
N GLU A 515 26.00 -51.36 7.70
CA GLU A 515 27.25 -51.71 6.99
C GLU A 515 28.04 -50.40 6.73
N ALA A 516 29.15 -50.17 7.44
CA ALA A 516 30.53 -50.46 7.04
C ALA A 516 31.09 -49.44 6.00
N ILE A 517 31.76 -48.41 6.51
CA ILE A 517 32.48 -47.39 5.73
C ILE A 517 33.87 -47.93 5.37
N ALA A 518 34.19 -48.00 4.07
CA ALA A 518 35.55 -48.21 3.57
C ALA A 518 36.24 -46.85 3.29
N PRO A 519 37.57 -46.71 3.49
CA PRO A 519 38.28 -45.45 3.26
C PRO A 519 38.68 -45.25 1.79
N PRO A 520 38.92 -44.01 1.34
CA PRO A 520 39.21 -43.72 -0.06
C PRO A 520 40.68 -44.03 -0.43
N LEU A 521 40.87 -44.56 -1.64
CA LEU A 521 42.18 -44.74 -2.28
C LEU A 521 42.66 -43.42 -2.94
N PRO A 522 43.99 -43.22 -3.08
CA PRO A 522 44.58 -41.96 -3.51
C PRO A 522 44.56 -41.78 -5.03
N VAL A 523 44.47 -40.51 -5.44
CA VAL A 523 44.44 -40.02 -6.83
C VAL A 523 45.86 -39.88 -7.38
N PRO A 524 46.12 -40.11 -8.69
CA PRO A 524 47.31 -39.61 -9.38
C PRO A 524 47.19 -38.12 -9.75
#